data_AF-A0A2N2SIJ3-F1
#
_entry.id   AF-A0A2N2SIJ3-F1
#
_cell.length_a   1.000
_cell.length_b   1.000
_cell.length_c   1.000
_cell.angle_alpha   90.00
_cell.angle_beta   90.00
_cell.angle_gamma   90.00
#
_symmetry.space_group_name_H-M   'P 1'
#
loop_
_entity.id
_entity.type
_entity.pdbx_description
1 polymer ?
#
loop_
_entity_poly.entity_id
_entity_poly.type
_entity_poly.pdbx_seq_one_letter_code
_entity_poly.pdbx_strand_id
1 'polypeptide(L)'
;MRRKLLATTFVTALLAACAPLQPLPGSAAVVRTASPYFEVDGRLSATDGERAANGQIEWRHAQSADRWTAYSPLGQIVARLDSSAA
;
A
#
# COMPACT_ATOMS: atom_id res chain seq x y z
N MET A 1 -10.82 31.76 36.52
CA MET A 1 -9.61 30.98 36.17
C MET A 1 -9.89 29.51 35.85
N ARG A 2 -10.61 28.75 36.68
CA ARG A 2 -10.88 27.30 36.46
C ARG A 2 -11.49 26.93 35.09
N ARG A 3 -12.49 27.67 34.60
CA ARG A 3 -13.10 27.43 33.27
C ARG A 3 -12.13 27.61 32.09
N LYS A 4 -11.19 28.56 32.20
CA LYS A 4 -10.18 28.78 31.15
C LYS A 4 -9.16 27.64 31.12
N LEU A 5 -8.74 27.16 32.29
CA LEU A 5 -7.88 25.97 32.42
C LEU A 5 -8.51 24.73 31.79
N LEU A 6 -9.78 24.46 32.10
CA LEU A 6 -10.54 23.34 31.50
C LEU A 6 -10.63 23.43 29.98
N ALA A 7 -10.92 24.61 29.44
CA ALA A 7 -10.98 24.82 27.99
C ALA A 7 -9.61 24.60 27.33
N THR A 8 -8.52 25.09 27.93
CA THR A 8 -7.16 24.89 27.42
C THR A 8 -6.78 23.41 27.42
N THR A 9 -7.06 22.67 28.49
CA THR A 9 -6.79 21.22 28.55
C THR A 9 -7.57 20.43 27.50
N PHE A 10 -8.82 20.80 27.24
CA PHE A 10 -9.65 20.11 26.26
C PHE A 10 -9.15 20.35 24.82
N VAL A 11 -8.77 21.59 24.51
CA VAL A 11 -8.22 21.94 23.19
C VAL A 11 -6.89 21.21 22.97
N THR A 12 -5.97 21.20 23.93
CA THR A 12 -4.71 20.48 23.77
C THR A 12 -4.89 18.98 23.63
N ALA A 13 -5.88 18.38 24.30
CA ALA A 13 -6.22 16.97 24.13
C ALA A 13 -6.75 16.65 22.71
N LEU A 14 -7.59 17.51 22.14
CA LEU A 14 -8.09 17.35 20.77
C LEU A 14 -6.99 17.47 19.71
N LEU A 15 -6.03 18.38 19.90
CA LEU A 15 -4.89 18.50 18.99
C LEU A 15 -3.92 17.31 19.11
N ALA A 16 -3.74 16.74 20.30
CA ALA A 16 -2.88 15.58 20.50
C ALA A 16 -3.44 14.31 19.82
N ALA A 17 -4.76 14.22 19.58
CA ALA A 17 -5.37 13.11 18.86
C ALA A 17 -4.98 13.06 17.36
N CYS A 18 -4.49 14.17 16.79
CA CYS A 18 -3.97 14.22 15.43
C CYS A 18 -2.46 13.93 15.35
N ALA A 19 -1.79 13.67 16.48
CA ALA A 19 -0.38 13.32 16.45
C ALA A 19 -0.19 11.91 15.86
N PRO A 20 0.81 11.69 15.01
CA PRO A 20 1.13 10.36 14.52
C PRO A 20 1.52 9.47 15.71
N LEU A 21 0.98 8.26 15.72
CA LEU A 21 1.41 7.22 16.66
C LEU A 21 2.92 7.00 16.49
N GLN A 22 3.67 7.00 17.59
CA GLN A 22 5.07 6.61 17.54
C GLN A 22 5.15 5.16 17.06
N PRO A 23 6.05 4.84 16.12
CA PRO A 23 6.26 3.45 15.73
C PRO A 23 6.65 2.64 16.97
N LEU A 24 5.91 1.56 17.25
CA LEU A 24 6.32 0.61 18.25
C LEU A 24 7.69 0.03 17.82
N PRO A 25 8.66 -0.12 18.74
CA PRO A 25 9.94 -0.75 18.41
C PRO A 25 9.67 -2.08 17.69
N GLY A 26 10.29 -2.25 16.52
CA GLY A 26 10.01 -3.39 15.66
C GLY A 26 10.22 -4.70 16.42
N SER A 27 9.18 -5.53 16.48
CA SER A 27 9.33 -6.93 16.86
C SER A 27 10.20 -7.63 15.81
N ALA A 28 10.97 -8.64 16.21
CA ALA A 28 11.74 -9.44 15.28
C ALA A 28 10.80 -10.00 14.20
N ALA A 29 11.14 -9.77 12.93
CA ALA A 29 10.36 -10.30 11.82
C ALA A 29 10.30 -11.83 11.91
N VAL A 30 9.10 -12.38 11.87
CA VAL A 30 8.92 -13.84 11.75
C VAL A 30 9.44 -14.27 10.39
N VAL A 31 10.36 -15.23 10.37
CA VAL A 31 10.83 -15.86 9.13
C VAL A 31 9.64 -16.59 8.49
N ARG A 32 9.25 -16.15 7.30
CA ARG A 32 8.22 -16.78 6.48
C ARG A 32 8.89 -17.34 5.22
N THR A 33 8.49 -18.55 4.85
CA THR A 33 8.86 -19.11 3.54
C THR A 33 8.09 -18.36 2.47
N ALA A 34 8.80 -17.87 1.44
CA ALA A 34 8.16 -17.27 0.28
C ALA A 34 7.28 -18.31 -0.42
N SER A 35 6.08 -17.91 -0.84
CA SER A 35 5.23 -18.81 -1.62
C SER A 35 5.81 -18.93 -3.03
N PRO A 36 6.10 -20.14 -3.52
CA PRO A 36 6.61 -20.34 -4.88
C PRO A 36 5.55 -20.06 -5.95
N TYR A 37 4.30 -19.87 -5.54
CA TYR A 37 3.17 -19.54 -6.41
C TYR A 37 2.23 -18.57 -5.71
N PHE A 38 1.81 -17.52 -6.41
CA PHE A 38 0.73 -16.67 -5.94
C PHE A 38 0.03 -15.98 -7.11
N GLU A 39 -1.19 -15.55 -6.85
CA GLU A 39 -1.97 -14.71 -7.76
C GLU A 39 -2.44 -13.47 -7.01
N VAL A 40 -2.36 -12.32 -7.66
CA VAL A 40 -2.88 -11.05 -7.17
C VAL A 40 -3.82 -10.48 -8.24
N ASP A 41 -5.05 -10.24 -7.86
CA ASP A 41 -6.03 -9.48 -8.64
C ASP A 41 -6.48 -8.27 -7.82
N GLY A 42 -6.60 -7.12 -8.47
CA GLY A 42 -7.15 -5.95 -7.83
C GLY A 42 -6.81 -4.66 -8.54
N ARG A 43 -6.80 -3.56 -7.79
CA ARG A 43 -6.54 -2.22 -8.33
C ARG A 43 -5.18 -1.69 -7.89
N LEU A 44 -4.44 -1.15 -8.85
CA LEU A 44 -3.21 -0.41 -8.61
C LEU A 44 -3.46 1.08 -8.88
N SER A 45 -2.91 1.92 -8.01
CA SER A 45 -2.71 3.35 -8.27
C SER A 45 -1.22 3.64 -8.19
N ALA A 46 -0.66 4.22 -9.26
CA ALA A 46 0.74 4.56 -9.37
C ALA A 46 0.87 6.04 -9.79
N THR A 47 1.93 6.70 -9.32
CA THR A 47 2.27 8.07 -9.73
C THR A 47 3.78 8.20 -9.82
N ASP A 48 4.28 8.93 -10.82
CA ASP A 48 5.69 9.29 -10.96
C ASP A 48 5.97 10.74 -10.50
N GLY A 49 4.96 11.43 -9.96
CA GLY A 49 5.01 12.84 -9.55
C GLY A 49 4.47 13.80 -10.60
N GLU A 50 4.55 13.46 -11.89
CA GLU A 50 4.03 14.26 -13.01
C GLU A 50 2.75 13.63 -13.59
N ARG A 51 2.68 12.30 -13.58
CA ARG A 51 1.61 11.49 -14.15
C ARG A 51 1.14 10.48 -13.13
N ALA A 52 -0.17 10.27 -13.12
CA ALA A 52 -0.81 9.22 -12.32
C ALA A 52 -1.52 8.23 -13.24
N ALA A 53 -1.50 6.96 -12.85
CA ALA A 53 -2.20 5.88 -13.52
C ALA A 53 -2.95 5.04 -12.47
N ASN A 54 -4.19 4.67 -12.80
CA ASN A 54 -5.02 3.82 -11.96
C ASN A 54 -5.74 2.76 -12.83
N GLY A 55 -5.73 1.52 -12.38
CA GLY A 55 -6.25 0.43 -13.22
C GLY A 55 -6.40 -0.88 -12.48
N GLN A 56 -7.06 -1.83 -13.15
CA GLN A 56 -7.09 -3.22 -12.73
C GLN A 56 -5.75 -3.86 -13.09
N ILE A 57 -5.24 -4.72 -12.20
CA ILE A 57 -4.04 -5.51 -12.43
C ILE A 57 -4.32 -6.98 -12.16
N GLU A 58 -3.62 -7.83 -12.90
CA GLU A 58 -3.53 -9.26 -12.63
C GLU A 58 -2.05 -9.64 -12.62
N TRP A 59 -1.60 -10.26 -11.54
CA TRP A 59 -0.26 -10.79 -11.40
C TRP A 59 -0.31 -12.27 -11.06
N ARG A 60 0.41 -13.07 -11.85
CA ARG A 60 0.64 -14.48 -11.58
C ARG A 60 2.13 -14.71 -11.42
N HIS A 61 2.51 -15.21 -10.24
CA HIS A 61 3.86 -15.68 -9.96
C HIS A 61 3.87 -17.20 -10.00
N ALA A 62 4.79 -17.74 -10.77
CA ALA A 62 5.16 -19.15 -10.82
C ALA A 62 6.64 -19.30 -10.49
N GLN A 63 7.06 -20.54 -10.24
CA GLN A 63 8.39 -20.88 -9.69
C GLN A 63 9.59 -20.15 -10.30
N SER A 64 9.57 -19.84 -11.60
CA SER A 64 10.67 -19.14 -12.28
C SER A 64 10.21 -18.00 -13.19
N ALA A 65 8.93 -17.62 -13.10
CA ALA A 65 8.36 -16.62 -14.01
C ALA A 65 7.23 -15.84 -13.36
N ASP A 66 7.18 -14.56 -13.70
CA ASP A 66 6.10 -13.65 -13.34
C ASP A 66 5.45 -13.13 -14.62
N ARG A 67 4.12 -13.10 -14.58
CA ARG A 67 3.32 -12.37 -15.56
C ARG A 67 2.47 -11.36 -14.85
N TRP A 68 2.61 -10.11 -15.25
CA TRP A 68 1.84 -9.00 -14.74
C TRP A 68 1.14 -8.28 -15.89
N THR A 69 -0.17 -8.06 -15.79
CA THR A 69 -0.98 -7.40 -16.82
C THR A 69 -1.78 -6.27 -16.18
N ALA A 70 -1.76 -5.09 -16.81
CA ALA A 70 -2.62 -3.97 -16.45
C ALA A 70 -3.70 -3.76 -17.52
N TYR A 71 -4.89 -3.41 -17.05
CA TYR A 71 -6.06 -3.21 -17.88
C TYR A 71 -6.62 -1.79 -17.78
N SER A 72 -7.14 -1.29 -18.90
CA SER A 72 -7.99 -0.10 -18.94
C SER A 72 -9.35 -0.39 -18.26
N PRO A 73 -10.14 0.64 -17.93
CA PRO A 73 -11.50 0.45 -17.41
C PRO A 73 -12.42 -0.35 -18.35
N LEU A 74 -12.10 -0.41 -19.65
CA LEU A 74 -12.85 -1.19 -20.65
C LEU A 74 -12.34 -2.62 -20.80
N GLY A 75 -11.37 -3.06 -19.97
CA GLY A 75 -10.78 -4.39 -20.01
C GLY A 75 -9.69 -4.59 -21.07
N GLN A 76 -9.22 -3.52 -21.71
CA GLN A 76 -8.15 -3.61 -22.70
C GLN A 76 -6.79 -3.73 -22.00
N ILE A 77 -5.89 -4.55 -22.51
CA ILE A 77 -4.52 -4.62 -22.00
C ILE A 77 -3.79 -3.32 -22.36
N VAL A 78 -3.36 -2.57 -21.35
CA VAL A 78 -2.58 -1.33 -21.52
C VAL A 78 -1.08 -1.53 -21.28
N ALA A 79 -0.72 -2.55 -20.49
CA ALA A 79 0.65 -2.97 -20.29
C ALA A 79 0.70 -4.44 -19.90
N ARG A 80 1.81 -5.10 -20.29
CA ARG A 80 2.16 -6.45 -19.82
C ARG A 80 3.66 -6.49 -19.55
N LEU A 81 4.01 -7.11 -18.43
CA LEU A 81 5.37 -7.42 -18.04
C LEU A 81 5.46 -8.93 -17.86
N ASP A 82 6.46 -9.54 -18.51
CA ASP A 82 6.86 -10.91 -18.29
C ASP A 82 8.30 -10.87 -17.78
N SER A 83 8.58 -11.48 -16.63
CA SER A 83 9.94 -11.63 -16.12
C SER A 83 10.23 -13.07 -15.77
N SER A 84 11.46 -13.50 -15.96
CA SER A 84 11.95 -14.82 -15.56
C SER A 84 13.16 -14.68 -14.65
N ALA A 85 13.32 -15.60 -13.71
CA ALA A 85 14.58 -15.73 -12.98
C ALA A 85 15.63 -16.34 -13.92
N ALA A 86 16.50 -15.49 -14.47
CA ALA A 86 17.67 -15.89 -15.25
C ALA A 86 18.85 -16.26 -14.36
#